data_AF-A0A8J1IPV2-F1
#
_entry.id   AF-A0A8J1IPV2-F1
#
_cell.length_a   1.000
_cell.length_b   1.000
_cell.length_c   1.000
_cell.angle_alpha   90.00
_cell.angle_beta   90.00
_cell.angle_gamma   90.00
#
_symmetry.space_group_name_H-M   'P 1'
#
loop_
_entity.id
_entity.type
_entity.pdbx_description
1 polymer ?
#
loop_
_entity_poly.entity_id
_entity_poly.type
_entity_poly.pdbx_seq_one_letter_code
_entity_poly.pdbx_strand_id
1 'polypeptide(L)'
;MEQVKKQDRLDQHGATGKTGTGLSHRPEWSSMDLVEQQEKGCRLFAEDAIGYSQAGEITLGGLFSVHMGVFAPSVTYRESPKPLQCVRFHIRYYRFLLAMVYAVMEINASGDLLPNITLGFILYDSCYNEVRSLIGTRWILSGKINAPNFDCNKHNIPLAIIGDMPSKASVPVARILGLYRYPQVSYASGTPLLSDKIQFPSFLRTLNNGDYEGYAIGKLLQYFNWTWVGIIFSDNDLGRAGLQMITKGLESYGGCTEFQEILPIVPSMESVFRIINVVKKSKD
;
A
#
# COMPACT_ATOMS: atom_id res chain seq x y z
N MET A 1 7.92 -52.91 23.54
CA MET A 1 7.77 -53.90 22.47
C MET A 1 7.58 -53.12 21.19
N GLU A 2 8.34 -53.27 20.12
CA GLU A 2 9.42 -54.17 19.80
C GLU A 2 10.09 -53.61 18.55
N GLN A 3 11.41 -53.50 18.63
CA GLN A 3 12.43 -53.69 17.60
C GLN A 3 12.11 -53.55 16.12
N VAL A 4 13.00 -52.83 15.42
CA VAL A 4 13.81 -53.45 14.35
C VAL A 4 15.30 -53.14 14.59
N LYS A 5 16.01 -54.12 15.17
CA LYS A 5 17.45 -54.43 14.98
C LYS A 5 17.64 -54.81 13.50
N LYS A 6 18.77 -54.72 12.79
CA LYS A 6 20.23 -54.76 13.03
C LYS A 6 20.82 -54.51 11.60
N GLN A 7 22.03 -54.04 11.37
CA GLN A 7 23.27 -54.83 11.54
C GLN A 7 24.47 -53.96 11.17
N ASP A 8 25.50 -54.03 12.01
CA ASP A 8 26.86 -53.50 11.87
C ASP A 8 27.60 -54.00 10.61
N ARG A 9 28.63 -53.30 10.13
CA ARG A 9 30.02 -53.46 10.63
C ARG A 9 31.03 -52.62 9.83
N LEU A 10 31.90 -51.94 10.57
CA LEU A 10 33.18 -51.36 10.15
C LEU A 10 34.14 -52.43 9.66
N ASP A 11 35.11 -52.05 8.82
CA ASP A 11 36.52 -52.41 9.06
C ASP A 11 37.45 -51.36 8.43
N GLN A 12 38.34 -50.83 9.27
CA GLN A 12 39.50 -50.02 8.91
C GLN A 12 40.72 -50.93 8.79
N HIS A 13 41.55 -50.74 7.76
CA HIS A 13 42.92 -51.24 7.73
C HIS A 13 43.87 -50.17 7.16
N GLY A 14 44.74 -49.66 8.05
CA GLY A 14 46.16 -50.03 8.07
C GLY A 14 47.08 -49.48 6.97
N ALA A 15 48.03 -48.65 7.40
CA ALA A 15 49.07 -47.97 6.62
C ALA A 15 50.22 -48.87 6.09
N THR A 16 50.95 -48.34 5.09
CA THR A 16 52.41 -48.42 4.78
C THR A 16 52.54 -48.02 3.30
N GLY A 17 53.44 -47.19 2.76
CA GLY A 17 54.80 -46.78 3.07
C GLY A 17 55.68 -47.06 1.83
N LYS A 18 56.15 -46.03 1.09
CA LYS A 18 57.50 -45.93 0.46
C LYS A 18 57.64 -44.86 -0.64
N THR A 19 58.86 -44.34 -0.64
CA THR A 19 59.64 -43.38 -1.46
C THR A 19 59.67 -43.57 -2.99
N GLY A 20 59.88 -42.48 -3.75
CA GLY A 20 60.68 -42.52 -4.98
C GLY A 20 60.33 -41.55 -6.12
N THR A 21 61.20 -40.54 -6.32
CA THR A 21 61.66 -39.93 -7.58
C THR A 21 60.69 -39.20 -8.53
N GLY A 22 61.05 -37.95 -8.84
CA GLY A 22 60.27 -37.03 -9.65
C GLY A 22 60.40 -37.19 -11.16
N LEU A 23 59.47 -36.54 -11.85
CA LEU A 23 59.57 -36.08 -13.24
C LEU A 23 58.60 -34.90 -13.41
N SER A 24 59.10 -33.87 -14.08
CA SER A 24 58.45 -32.59 -14.32
C SER A 24 57.17 -32.71 -15.14
N HIS A 25 56.06 -32.20 -14.62
CA HIS A 25 54.95 -31.75 -15.43
C HIS A 25 54.45 -30.40 -14.91
N ARG A 26 54.49 -29.39 -15.79
CA ARG A 26 53.83 -28.10 -15.59
C ARG A 26 52.33 -28.37 -15.42
N PRO A 27 51.65 -27.80 -14.41
CA PRO A 27 50.21 -27.63 -14.48
C PRO A 27 49.92 -26.41 -15.36
N GLU A 28 49.20 -26.62 -16.44
CA GLU A 28 48.42 -25.57 -17.11
C GLU A 28 47.50 -24.92 -16.07
N TRP A 29 47.65 -23.60 -15.89
CA TRP A 29 46.72 -22.82 -15.10
C TRP A 29 45.48 -22.62 -15.97
N SER A 30 44.53 -23.55 -15.82
CA SER A 30 43.15 -23.37 -16.25
C SER A 30 42.61 -22.08 -15.64
N SER A 31 42.19 -21.17 -16.50
CA SER A 31 41.50 -19.92 -16.19
C SER A 31 40.18 -20.17 -15.47
N MET A 32 40.21 -20.28 -14.15
CA MET A 32 39.04 -20.21 -13.28
C MET A 32 39.51 -19.63 -11.96
N ASP A 33 39.36 -18.32 -11.79
CA ASP A 33 39.29 -17.62 -10.49
C ASP A 33 39.14 -16.11 -10.72
N LEU A 34 38.05 -15.67 -11.36
CA LEU A 34 37.69 -14.23 -11.40
C LEU A 34 36.18 -13.96 -11.41
N VAL A 35 35.34 -14.88 -10.95
CA VAL A 35 33.89 -14.62 -10.84
C VAL A 35 33.33 -15.24 -9.56
N GLU A 36 33.58 -14.63 -8.40
CA GLU A 36 32.58 -14.61 -7.30
C GLU A 36 33.00 -13.68 -6.14
N GLN A 37 33.11 -12.38 -6.40
CA GLN A 37 33.05 -11.38 -5.32
C GLN A 37 32.18 -10.22 -5.74
N GLN A 38 30.87 -10.46 -5.84
CA GLN A 38 29.88 -9.39 -5.94
C GLN A 38 28.92 -9.43 -4.72
N GLU A 39 29.18 -8.48 -3.82
CA GLU A 39 28.29 -7.86 -2.81
C GLU A 39 27.91 -8.63 -1.54
N LYS A 40 28.78 -8.54 -0.52
CA LYS A 40 28.40 -8.60 0.91
C LYS A 40 27.92 -7.23 1.38
N GLY A 41 26.73 -6.80 0.95
CA GLY A 41 26.05 -5.61 1.47
C GLY A 41 24.80 -5.98 2.27
N CYS A 42 24.41 -5.15 3.25
CA CYS A 42 23.09 -5.26 3.88
C CYS A 42 22.01 -5.00 2.82
N ARG A 43 21.25 -6.04 2.47
CA ARG A 43 20.09 -5.91 1.58
C ARG A 43 18.84 -5.65 2.40
N LEU A 44 18.12 -4.57 2.07
CA LEU A 44 16.77 -4.36 2.58
C LEU A 44 15.90 -5.55 2.17
N PHE A 45 15.11 -6.08 3.10
CA PHE A 45 14.16 -7.14 2.79
C PHE A 45 13.24 -6.69 1.66
N ALA A 46 13.24 -7.47 0.58
CA ALA A 46 12.31 -7.31 -0.53
C ALA A 46 11.20 -8.32 -0.31
N GLU A 47 10.01 -7.85 0.04
CA GLU A 47 8.82 -8.69 -0.06
C GLU A 47 8.60 -8.95 -1.56
N ASP A 48 8.31 -10.20 -1.94
CA ASP A 48 7.91 -10.55 -3.30
C ASP A 48 6.55 -9.92 -3.61
N ALA A 49 6.60 -8.63 -3.95
CA ALA A 49 5.46 -7.86 -4.39
C ALA A 49 4.98 -8.40 -5.74
N ILE A 50 3.77 -8.95 -5.74
CA ILE A 50 3.06 -9.32 -6.96
C ILE A 50 2.28 -8.08 -7.41
N GLY A 51 2.80 -7.38 -8.41
CA GLY A 51 2.12 -6.29 -9.10
C GLY A 51 1.83 -6.65 -10.56
N TYR A 52 0.99 -5.84 -11.20
CA TYR A 52 0.70 -5.96 -12.62
C TYR A 52 1.36 -4.81 -13.37
N SER A 53 2.08 -5.10 -14.46
CA SER A 53 2.83 -4.09 -15.18
C SER A 53 2.71 -4.24 -16.69
N GLN A 54 2.67 -3.11 -17.38
CA GLN A 54 2.80 -3.01 -18.83
C GLN A 54 3.89 -1.97 -19.13
N ALA A 55 4.87 -2.36 -19.95
CA ALA A 55 5.94 -1.46 -20.35
C ALA A 55 5.42 -0.36 -21.29
N GLY A 56 6.03 0.81 -21.20
CA GLY A 56 5.84 1.94 -22.11
C GLY A 56 7.04 2.86 -22.01
N GLU A 57 7.16 3.80 -22.96
CA GLU A 57 8.21 4.83 -22.95
C GLU A 57 8.09 5.73 -21.72
N ILE A 58 6.85 5.95 -21.29
CA ILE A 58 6.52 6.65 -20.05
C ILE A 58 5.66 5.73 -19.19
N THR A 59 5.98 5.57 -17.92
CA THR A 59 5.24 4.68 -17.01
C THR A 59 4.51 5.48 -15.93
N LEU A 60 3.30 5.04 -15.56
CA LEU A 60 2.57 5.55 -14.38
C LEU A 60 2.49 4.48 -13.28
N GLY A 61 2.75 4.88 -12.04
CA GLY A 61 2.52 4.03 -10.87
C GLY A 61 1.06 4.06 -10.45
N GLY A 62 0.55 2.95 -9.92
CA GLY A 62 -0.84 2.84 -9.47
C GLY A 62 -0.94 2.09 -8.13
N LEU A 63 -1.57 2.74 -7.15
CA LEU A 63 -1.96 2.12 -5.87
C LEU A 63 -3.48 1.98 -5.86
N PHE A 64 -3.97 0.74 -5.79
CA PHE A 64 -5.41 0.45 -5.81
C PHE A 64 -5.80 -0.53 -4.72
N SER A 65 -6.87 -0.24 -3.98
CA SER A 65 -7.42 -1.14 -2.97
C SER A 65 -8.32 -2.23 -3.58
N VAL A 66 -7.75 -3.19 -4.32
CA VAL A 66 -8.52 -4.31 -4.91
C VAL A 66 -9.14 -5.18 -3.81
N HIS A 67 -8.41 -5.32 -2.70
CA HIS A 67 -8.87 -5.97 -1.46
C HIS A 67 -9.19 -4.94 -0.36
N MET A 68 -10.10 -5.30 0.55
CA MET A 68 -10.57 -4.46 1.66
C MET A 68 -10.12 -4.96 3.02
N GLY A 69 -8.81 -5.11 3.17
CA GLY A 69 -8.19 -5.49 4.41
C GLY A 69 -6.98 -6.38 4.21
N VAL A 70 -6.27 -6.58 5.32
CA VAL A 70 -5.13 -7.46 5.41
C VAL A 70 -5.30 -8.42 6.58
N PHE A 71 -4.92 -9.67 6.37
CA PHE A 71 -4.65 -10.61 7.43
C PHE A 71 -3.16 -10.52 7.80
N ALA A 72 -2.89 -10.13 9.04
CA ALA A 72 -1.55 -10.08 9.61
C ALA A 72 -1.34 -11.32 10.47
N PRO A 73 -0.43 -12.25 10.09
CA PRO A 73 -0.08 -13.39 10.92
C PRO A 73 0.49 -12.93 12.26
N SER A 74 0.23 -13.69 13.33
CA SER A 74 0.79 -13.40 14.65
C SER A 74 2.32 -13.41 14.59
N VAL A 75 2.94 -12.32 15.07
CA VAL A 75 4.39 -12.16 15.07
C VAL A 75 4.92 -12.58 16.44
N THR A 76 5.60 -13.73 16.47
CA THR A 76 6.22 -14.27 17.70
C THR A 76 7.68 -13.83 17.86
N TYR A 77 8.24 -13.15 16.85
CA TYR A 77 9.65 -12.75 16.74
C TYR A 77 10.66 -13.90 16.86
N ARG A 78 10.21 -15.15 16.67
CA ARG A 78 11.07 -16.35 16.65
C ARG A 78 11.55 -16.70 15.24
N GLU A 79 10.83 -16.20 14.24
CA GLU A 79 11.05 -16.42 12.83
C GLU A 79 10.74 -15.12 12.07
N SER A 80 11.24 -15.01 10.85
CA SER A 80 10.98 -13.85 9.99
C SER A 80 9.46 -13.66 9.83
N PRO A 81 8.94 -12.44 10.03
CA PRO A 81 7.51 -12.18 9.88
C PRO A 81 7.03 -12.57 8.48
N LYS A 82 5.88 -13.24 8.43
CA LYS A 82 5.21 -13.56 7.16
C LYS A 82 4.60 -12.28 6.55
N PRO A 83 4.56 -12.17 5.21
CA PRO A 83 3.99 -11.03 4.53
C PRO A 83 2.51 -10.83 4.85
N LEU A 84 2.04 -9.59 4.77
CA LEU A 84 0.62 -9.25 4.95
C LEU A 84 -0.20 -9.84 3.81
N GLN A 85 -1.23 -10.63 4.12
CA GLN A 85 -2.08 -11.24 3.10
C GLN A 85 -3.31 -10.38 2.85
N CYS A 86 -3.57 -10.02 1.60
CA CYS A 86 -4.75 -9.25 1.24
C CYS A 86 -6.00 -10.14 1.28
N VAL A 87 -7.07 -9.61 1.86
CA VAL A 87 -8.33 -10.36 2.06
C VAL A 87 -9.53 -9.50 1.65
N ARG A 88 -10.66 -10.16 1.38
CA ARG A 88 -11.92 -9.50 1.00
C ARG A 88 -11.81 -8.75 -0.34
N PHE A 89 -11.69 -9.51 -1.43
CA PHE A 89 -11.74 -8.96 -2.79
C PHE A 89 -13.03 -8.15 -2.99
N HIS A 90 -12.90 -6.98 -3.63
CA HIS A 90 -14.03 -6.07 -3.82
C HIS A 90 -14.16 -5.62 -5.27
N ILE A 91 -15.16 -6.15 -5.99
CA ILE A 91 -15.34 -5.95 -7.43
C ILE A 91 -15.42 -4.46 -7.85
N ARG A 92 -16.05 -3.61 -7.03
CA ARG A 92 -16.15 -2.17 -7.31
C ARG A 92 -14.76 -1.51 -7.32
N TYR A 93 -13.86 -1.95 -6.45
CA TYR A 93 -12.54 -1.34 -6.32
C TYR A 93 -11.56 -1.90 -7.33
N TYR A 94 -11.69 -3.18 -7.67
CA TYR A 94 -11.05 -3.74 -8.86
C TYR A 94 -11.39 -2.95 -10.13
N ARG A 95 -12.63 -2.48 -10.26
CA ARG A 95 -13.03 -1.64 -11.40
C ARG A 95 -12.30 -0.30 -11.47
N PHE A 96 -11.85 0.27 -10.34
CA PHE A 96 -11.02 1.48 -10.37
C PHE A 96 -9.63 1.23 -10.93
N LEU A 97 -9.04 0.07 -10.61
CA LEU A 97 -7.79 -0.39 -11.24
C LEU A 97 -7.99 -0.53 -12.74
N LEU A 98 -9.07 -1.21 -13.17
CA LEU A 98 -9.40 -1.37 -14.58
C LEU A 98 -9.64 -0.04 -15.29
N ALA A 99 -10.20 0.96 -14.61
CA ALA A 99 -10.40 2.29 -15.18
C ALA A 99 -9.06 2.97 -15.53
N MET A 100 -8.02 2.80 -14.70
CA MET A 100 -6.68 3.29 -15.05
C MET A 100 -6.09 2.53 -16.24
N VAL A 101 -6.21 1.20 -16.27
CA VAL A 101 -5.75 0.38 -17.41
C VAL A 101 -6.44 0.83 -18.69
N TYR A 102 -7.76 0.96 -18.65
CA TYR A 102 -8.57 1.41 -19.77
C TYR A 102 -8.18 2.81 -20.25
N ALA A 103 -8.01 3.77 -19.33
CA ALA A 103 -7.59 5.12 -19.67
C ALA A 103 -6.20 5.15 -20.35
N VAL A 104 -5.25 4.33 -19.88
CA VAL A 104 -3.94 4.20 -20.55
C VAL A 104 -4.10 3.63 -21.95
N MET A 105 -4.95 2.61 -22.13
CA MET A 105 -5.23 2.04 -23.45
C MET A 105 -5.87 3.05 -24.40
N GLU A 106 -6.83 3.86 -23.93
CA GLU A 106 -7.43 4.93 -24.74
C GLU A 106 -6.43 6.00 -25.14
N ILE A 107 -5.56 6.42 -24.22
CA ILE A 107 -4.51 7.40 -24.53
C ILE A 107 -3.58 6.85 -25.60
N ASN A 108 -3.10 5.61 -25.46
CA ASN A 108 -2.22 4.98 -26.45
C ASN A 108 -2.88 4.76 -27.81
N ALA A 109 -4.22 4.64 -27.85
CA ALA A 109 -4.98 4.49 -29.09
C ALA A 109 -5.31 5.85 -29.75
N SER A 110 -5.12 6.97 -29.05
CA SER A 110 -5.42 8.30 -29.54
C SER A 110 -4.30 8.85 -30.44
N GLY A 111 -4.67 9.35 -31.61
CA GLY A 111 -3.74 10.10 -32.48
C GLY A 111 -3.48 11.53 -32.01
N ASP A 112 -4.32 12.05 -31.11
CA ASP A 112 -4.29 13.46 -30.70
C ASP A 112 -3.57 13.67 -29.36
N LEU A 113 -3.61 12.68 -28.47
CA LEU A 113 -3.08 12.77 -27.11
C LEU A 113 -1.83 11.91 -26.97
N LEU A 114 -0.68 12.57 -26.74
CA LEU A 114 0.64 11.93 -26.67
C LEU A 114 1.01 11.14 -27.95
N PRO A 115 0.93 11.75 -29.15
CA PRO A 115 1.29 11.06 -30.38
C PRO A 115 2.75 10.60 -30.35
N ASN A 116 2.99 9.37 -30.82
CA ASN A 116 4.30 8.70 -30.82
C ASN A 116 4.90 8.44 -29.42
N ILE A 117 4.08 8.45 -28.37
CA ILE A 117 4.52 8.10 -27.01
C ILE A 117 3.61 7.00 -26.48
N THR A 118 4.19 5.87 -26.08
CA THR A 118 3.45 4.78 -25.44
C THR A 118 3.47 4.94 -23.92
N LEU A 119 2.31 5.06 -23.29
CA LEU A 119 2.14 4.97 -21.85
C LEU A 119 2.11 3.51 -21.38
N GLY A 120 2.88 3.22 -20.34
CA GLY A 120 2.84 1.99 -19.55
C GLY A 120 2.37 2.26 -18.12
N PHE A 121 2.28 1.21 -17.33
CA PHE A 121 1.92 1.32 -15.92
C PHE A 121 2.54 0.22 -15.06
N ILE A 122 2.61 0.48 -13.75
CA ILE A 122 2.94 -0.48 -12.69
C ILE A 122 1.87 -0.34 -11.60
N LEU A 123 1.08 -1.39 -11.38
CA LEU A 123 -0.06 -1.41 -10.48
C LEU A 123 0.20 -2.33 -9.29
N TYR A 124 -0.18 -1.87 -8.11
CA TYR A 124 -0.01 -2.58 -6.85
C TYR A 124 -1.30 -2.54 -6.04
N ASP A 125 -1.64 -3.69 -5.43
CA ASP A 125 -2.80 -3.79 -4.55
C ASP A 125 -2.45 -3.30 -3.14
N SER A 126 -2.99 -2.13 -2.78
CA SER A 126 -2.80 -1.52 -1.46
C SER A 126 -3.61 -2.19 -0.36
N CYS A 127 -4.61 -3.00 -0.72
CA CYS A 127 -5.44 -3.78 0.20
C CYS A 127 -6.11 -2.93 1.29
N TYR A 128 -6.41 -1.66 0.95
CA TYR A 128 -6.97 -0.66 1.86
C TYR A 128 -6.13 -0.44 3.13
N ASN A 129 -4.81 -0.65 3.04
CA ASN A 129 -3.88 -0.67 4.16
C ASN A 129 -2.67 0.25 3.94
N GLU A 130 -2.29 0.94 5.00
CA GLU A 130 -1.23 1.94 5.05
C GLU A 130 0.15 1.32 4.79
N VAL A 131 0.44 0.18 5.42
CA VAL A 131 1.73 -0.52 5.30
C VAL A 131 1.89 -1.07 3.89
N ARG A 132 0.85 -1.70 3.34
CA ARG A 132 0.89 -2.20 1.95
C ARG A 132 1.00 -1.06 0.94
N SER A 133 0.36 0.09 1.16
CA SER A 133 0.53 1.27 0.30
C SER A 133 1.97 1.78 0.28
N LEU A 134 2.65 1.76 1.42
CA LEU A 134 4.06 2.12 1.53
C LEU A 134 4.97 1.08 0.85
N ILE A 135 4.69 -0.21 1.03
CA ILE A 135 5.42 -1.30 0.34
C ILE A 135 5.24 -1.15 -1.18
N GLY A 136 4.00 -0.92 -1.65
CA GLY A 136 3.69 -0.70 -3.05
C GLY A 136 4.38 0.55 -3.61
N THR A 137 4.34 1.67 -2.88
CA THR A 137 5.04 2.91 -3.27
C THR A 137 6.53 2.66 -3.43
N ARG A 138 7.16 2.02 -2.44
CA ARG A 138 8.58 1.66 -2.52
C ARG A 138 8.86 0.77 -3.73
N TRP A 139 8.04 -0.26 -3.94
CA TRP A 139 8.20 -1.20 -5.05
C TRP A 139 8.04 -0.52 -6.42
N ILE A 140 7.10 0.42 -6.55
CA ILE A 140 6.88 1.20 -7.76
C ILE A 140 8.09 2.12 -8.05
N LEU A 141 8.68 2.74 -7.02
CA LEU A 141 9.77 3.71 -7.19
C LEU A 141 11.15 3.07 -7.37
N SER A 142 11.41 1.93 -6.71
CA SER A 142 12.75 1.31 -6.63
C SER A 142 12.78 -0.13 -7.15
N GLY A 143 11.70 -0.61 -7.74
CA GLY A 143 11.57 -1.99 -8.17
C GLY A 143 11.72 -2.99 -7.02
N LYS A 144 12.24 -4.18 -7.34
CA LYS A 144 12.44 -5.27 -6.35
C LYS A 144 13.68 -5.08 -5.47
N ILE A 145 14.67 -4.30 -5.92
CA ILE A 145 15.93 -4.09 -5.20
C ILE A 145 16.33 -2.66 -5.49
N ASN A 146 16.27 -1.82 -4.46
CA ASN A 146 17.12 -0.65 -4.18
C ASN A 146 16.44 0.29 -3.16
N ALA A 147 17.24 1.06 -2.43
CA ALA A 147 16.74 2.10 -1.52
C ALA A 147 16.45 3.39 -2.31
N PRO A 148 15.63 4.34 -1.81
CA PRO A 148 15.29 5.60 -2.51
C PRO A 148 16.47 6.53 -2.85
N ASN A 149 17.71 6.15 -2.54
CA ASN A 149 18.94 6.88 -2.87
C ASN A 149 19.99 6.01 -3.57
N PHE A 150 19.62 4.80 -4.02
CA PHE A 150 20.59 3.83 -4.52
C PHE A 150 20.03 2.99 -5.67
N ASP A 151 19.49 3.59 -6.72
CA ASP A 151 19.18 2.86 -7.97
C ASP A 151 19.89 3.47 -9.20
N CYS A 152 20.62 2.60 -9.90
CA CYS A 152 21.48 2.88 -11.06
C CYS A 152 20.71 3.00 -12.38
N ASN A 153 19.38 2.85 -12.40
CA ASN A 153 18.58 2.92 -13.62
C ASN A 153 17.51 4.03 -13.54
N LYS A 154 17.94 5.29 -13.68
CA LYS A 154 17.06 6.48 -13.78
C LYS A 154 15.96 6.39 -14.85
N HIS A 155 16.06 5.45 -15.79
CA HIS A 155 15.20 5.36 -16.97
C HIS A 155 13.86 4.64 -16.74
N ASN A 156 13.61 4.05 -15.56
CA ASN A 156 12.41 3.21 -15.33
C ASN A 156 11.52 3.66 -14.17
N ILE A 157 11.77 4.84 -13.58
CA ILE A 157 10.92 5.36 -12.51
C ILE A 157 9.64 5.93 -13.15
N PRO A 158 8.44 5.57 -12.66
CA PRO A 158 7.21 6.16 -13.17
C PRO A 158 7.20 7.70 -13.03
N LEU A 159 6.34 8.39 -13.78
CA LEU A 159 6.24 9.87 -13.70
C LEU A 159 5.45 10.35 -12.49
N ALA A 160 4.47 9.56 -12.08
CA ALA A 160 3.55 9.88 -11.00
C ALA A 160 3.00 8.59 -10.39
N ILE A 161 2.45 8.68 -9.19
CA ILE A 161 1.65 7.62 -8.59
C ILE A 161 0.18 8.05 -8.58
N ILE A 162 -0.67 7.27 -9.22
CA ILE A 162 -2.12 7.38 -9.14
C ILE A 162 -2.60 6.59 -7.91
N GLY A 163 -3.39 7.22 -7.06
CA GLY A 163 -3.84 6.65 -5.78
C GLY A 163 -3.10 7.20 -4.56
N ASP A 164 -3.31 6.65 -3.36
CA ASP A 164 -4.24 5.56 -3.06
C ASP A 164 -5.67 6.08 -2.81
N MET A 165 -6.63 5.18 -2.60
CA MET A 165 -8.01 5.49 -2.23
C MET A 165 -8.14 5.97 -0.78
N PRO A 166 -7.85 5.15 0.25
CA PRO A 166 -8.04 5.55 1.63
C PRO A 166 -7.13 6.70 2.04
N SER A 167 -7.72 7.78 2.57
CA SER A 167 -6.97 8.92 3.10
C SER A 167 -5.86 8.51 4.09
N LYS A 168 -6.16 7.55 4.98
CA LYS A 168 -5.21 7.01 5.96
C LYS A 168 -3.95 6.39 5.32
N ALA A 169 -4.07 5.87 4.10
CA ALA A 169 -2.94 5.31 3.36
C ALA A 169 -2.27 6.35 2.44
N SER A 170 -3.04 7.27 1.86
CA SER A 170 -2.49 8.35 1.04
C SER A 170 -1.63 9.33 1.82
N VAL A 171 -1.96 9.63 3.09
CA VAL A 171 -1.17 10.55 3.93
C VAL A 171 0.30 10.12 4.10
N PRO A 172 0.62 8.89 4.55
CA PRO A 172 2.02 8.47 4.68
C PRO A 172 2.73 8.36 3.32
N VAL A 173 2.04 7.94 2.26
CA VAL A 173 2.59 7.93 0.89
C VAL A 173 2.96 9.36 0.45
N ALA A 174 2.03 10.31 0.61
CA ALA A 174 2.23 11.71 0.23
C ALA A 174 3.37 12.37 0.99
N ARG A 175 3.59 12.01 2.27
CA ARG A 175 4.74 12.49 3.04
C ARG A 175 6.06 12.05 2.43
N ILE A 176 6.19 10.79 2.03
CA ILE A 176 7.41 10.26 1.42
C ILE A 176 7.64 10.89 0.05
N LEU A 177 6.61 10.91 -0.80
CA LEU A 177 6.70 11.46 -2.15
C LEU A 177 6.96 12.98 -2.13
N GLY A 178 6.40 13.67 -1.14
CA GLY A 178 6.58 15.11 -0.94
C GLY A 178 8.03 15.53 -0.70
N LEU A 179 8.87 14.67 -0.09
CA LEU A 179 10.29 14.95 0.13
C LEU A 179 11.04 15.23 -1.19
N TYR A 180 10.65 14.54 -2.27
CA TYR A 180 11.25 14.67 -3.59
C TYR A 180 10.34 15.43 -4.57
N ARG A 181 9.24 16.01 -4.06
CA ARG A 181 8.17 16.61 -4.88
C ARG A 181 7.65 15.67 -5.98
N TYR A 182 7.67 14.37 -5.72
CA TYR A 182 7.22 13.37 -6.67
C TYR A 182 5.68 13.38 -6.72
N PRO A 183 5.04 13.51 -7.91
CA PRO A 183 3.59 13.68 -7.98
C PRO A 183 2.81 12.45 -7.51
N GLN A 184 1.84 12.69 -6.63
CA GLN A 184 0.79 11.72 -6.28
C GLN A 184 -0.57 12.29 -6.65
N VAL A 185 -1.38 11.55 -7.40
CA VAL A 185 -2.74 11.96 -7.79
C VAL A 185 -3.74 10.94 -7.24
N SER A 186 -4.33 11.23 -6.09
CA SER A 186 -5.33 10.33 -5.50
C SER A 186 -6.70 10.48 -6.18
N TYR A 187 -7.34 9.35 -6.46
CA TYR A 187 -8.68 9.32 -7.03
C TYR A 187 -9.81 9.31 -5.98
N ALA A 188 -9.50 9.20 -4.68
CA ALA A 188 -10.54 9.07 -3.64
C ALA A 188 -10.16 9.54 -2.21
N SER A 189 -8.95 10.03 -1.95
CA SER A 189 -8.56 10.50 -0.62
C SER A 189 -9.09 11.90 -0.30
N GLY A 190 -10.21 11.93 0.43
CA GLY A 190 -10.97 13.14 0.73
C GLY A 190 -10.58 13.91 1.99
N THR A 191 -9.63 13.43 2.81
CA THR A 191 -9.30 14.16 4.07
C THR A 191 -8.85 15.60 3.79
N PRO A 192 -9.33 16.60 4.54
CA PRO A 192 -8.91 17.99 4.39
C PRO A 192 -7.41 18.20 4.56
N LEU A 193 -6.78 17.40 5.42
CA LEU A 193 -5.35 17.44 5.72
C LEU A 193 -4.48 17.43 4.46
N LEU A 194 -4.84 16.64 3.45
CA LEU A 194 -4.10 16.51 2.19
C LEU A 194 -4.16 17.77 1.29
N SER A 195 -4.91 18.80 1.68
CA SER A 195 -4.95 20.09 0.99
C SER A 195 -3.78 21.00 1.40
N ASP A 196 -3.12 20.73 2.53
CA ASP A 196 -1.97 21.52 3.00
C ASP A 196 -0.76 21.30 2.08
N LYS A 197 -0.45 22.30 1.25
CA LYS A 197 0.68 22.25 0.30
C LYS A 197 2.05 22.47 0.93
N ILE A 198 2.10 22.91 2.18
CA ILE A 198 3.36 22.95 2.95
C ILE A 198 3.70 21.53 3.39
N GLN A 199 2.72 20.78 3.90
CA GLN A 199 2.93 19.38 4.33
C GLN A 199 2.95 18.38 3.15
N PHE A 200 2.16 18.62 2.11
CA PHE A 200 1.97 17.71 0.97
C PHE A 200 2.16 18.44 -0.36
N PRO A 201 3.40 18.87 -0.68
CA PRO A 201 3.68 19.77 -1.81
C PRO A 201 3.40 19.16 -3.19
N SER A 202 3.45 17.83 -3.32
CA SER A 202 3.24 17.12 -4.59
C SER A 202 1.99 16.21 -4.59
N PHE A 203 1.12 16.36 -3.59
CA PHE A 203 -0.15 15.65 -3.57
C PHE A 203 -1.22 16.41 -4.35
N LEU A 204 -1.93 15.72 -5.23
CA LEU A 204 -3.09 16.18 -5.96
C LEU A 204 -4.21 15.14 -5.82
N ARG A 205 -5.44 15.53 -6.16
CA ARG A 205 -6.57 14.61 -6.20
C ARG A 205 -7.62 15.05 -7.21
N THR A 206 -8.36 14.07 -7.73
CA THR A 206 -9.50 14.29 -8.65
C THR A 206 -10.85 14.27 -7.94
N LEU A 207 -10.84 14.41 -6.61
CA LEU A 207 -12.00 14.48 -5.74
C LEU A 207 -11.93 15.77 -4.89
N ASN A 208 -13.08 16.32 -4.55
CA ASN A 208 -13.19 17.51 -3.70
C ASN A 208 -12.69 17.26 -2.27
N ASN A 209 -12.33 18.34 -1.56
CA ASN A 209 -12.10 18.27 -0.13
C ASN A 209 -13.37 17.79 0.60
N GLY A 210 -13.23 16.83 1.52
CA GLY A 210 -14.32 16.30 2.36
C GLY A 210 -14.99 17.35 3.25
N ASP A 211 -14.35 18.49 3.52
CA ASP A 211 -14.99 19.61 4.24
C ASP A 211 -16.28 20.09 3.55
N TYR A 212 -16.30 20.07 2.21
CA TYR A 212 -17.48 20.48 1.45
C TYR A 212 -18.67 19.55 1.66
N GLU A 213 -18.43 18.26 1.90
CA GLU A 213 -19.49 17.30 2.19
C GLU A 213 -20.14 17.59 3.54
N GLY A 214 -19.33 17.80 4.60
CA GLY A 214 -19.84 18.18 5.91
C GLY A 214 -20.56 19.53 5.91
N TYR A 215 -20.02 20.52 5.19
CA TYR A 215 -20.67 21.81 4.98
C TYR A 215 -22.02 21.69 4.27
N ALA A 216 -22.09 20.90 3.19
CA ALA A 216 -23.31 20.66 2.44
C ALA A 216 -24.37 19.97 3.30
N ILE A 217 -23.99 18.95 4.09
CA ILE A 217 -24.90 18.30 5.04
C ILE A 217 -25.43 19.33 6.04
N GLY A 218 -24.58 20.15 6.66
CA GLY A 218 -25.01 21.22 7.57
C GLY A 218 -26.01 22.18 6.92
N LYS A 219 -25.80 22.54 5.64
CA LYS A 219 -26.74 23.37 4.87
C LYS A 219 -28.05 22.69 4.56
N LEU A 220 -28.05 21.37 4.32
CA LEU A 220 -29.27 20.60 4.14
C LEU A 220 -30.09 20.52 5.43
N LEU A 221 -29.45 20.28 6.57
CA LEU A 221 -30.12 20.27 7.87
C LEU A 221 -30.81 21.63 8.15
N GLN A 222 -30.10 22.73 7.83
CA GLN A 222 -30.65 24.08 7.92
C GLN A 222 -31.85 24.28 6.98
N TYR A 223 -31.75 23.85 5.72
CA TYR A 223 -32.80 24.01 4.71
C TYR A 223 -34.10 23.31 5.14
N PHE A 224 -34.00 22.12 5.73
CA PHE A 224 -35.17 21.37 6.24
C PHE A 224 -35.58 21.77 7.67
N ASN A 225 -34.88 22.72 8.29
CA ASN A 225 -35.10 23.16 9.66
C ASN A 225 -35.04 22.01 10.68
N TRP A 226 -34.18 21.02 10.45
CA TRP A 226 -33.94 19.93 11.40
C TRP A 226 -33.00 20.41 12.50
N THR A 227 -33.54 20.69 13.67
CA THR A 227 -32.77 21.26 14.81
C THR A 227 -32.31 20.21 15.81
N TRP A 228 -32.68 18.94 15.64
CA TRP A 228 -32.35 17.87 16.57
C TRP A 228 -31.91 16.63 15.80
N VAL A 229 -30.61 16.31 15.84
CA VAL A 229 -30.05 15.21 15.04
C VAL A 229 -29.08 14.36 15.85
N GLY A 230 -29.05 13.06 15.55
CA GLY A 230 -27.97 12.17 15.96
C GLY A 230 -26.95 11.99 14.84
N ILE A 231 -25.66 11.95 15.18
CA ILE A 231 -24.59 11.81 14.18
C ILE A 231 -23.81 10.53 14.46
N ILE A 232 -23.76 9.65 13.46
CA ILE A 232 -22.89 8.47 13.46
C ILE A 232 -21.81 8.69 12.40
N PHE A 233 -20.54 8.54 12.77
CA PHE A 233 -19.41 8.80 11.88
C PHE A 233 -18.34 7.71 12.00
N SER A 234 -17.59 7.49 10.92
CA SER A 234 -16.53 6.49 10.91
C SER A 234 -15.35 6.88 11.79
N ASP A 235 -14.71 5.89 12.41
CA ASP A 235 -13.48 6.08 13.20
C ASP A 235 -12.24 6.31 12.31
N ASN A 236 -12.22 7.47 11.64
CA ASN A 236 -11.10 7.94 10.85
C ASN A 236 -11.13 9.48 10.75
N ASP A 237 -10.05 10.06 10.24
CA ASP A 237 -9.90 11.52 10.14
C ASP A 237 -11.01 12.18 9.32
N LEU A 238 -11.51 11.52 8.28
CA LEU A 238 -12.59 12.05 7.44
C LEU A 238 -13.92 12.08 8.21
N GLY A 239 -14.26 11.01 8.92
CA GLY A 239 -15.46 10.96 9.76
C GLY A 239 -15.42 12.00 10.88
N ARG A 240 -14.26 12.17 11.52
CA ARG A 240 -14.04 13.17 12.58
C ARG A 240 -14.13 14.61 12.06
N ALA A 241 -13.51 14.91 10.91
CA ALA A 241 -13.63 16.22 10.27
C ALA A 241 -15.07 16.51 9.83
N GLY A 242 -15.76 15.51 9.26
CA GLY A 242 -17.17 15.60 8.89
C GLY A 242 -18.08 15.92 10.07
N LEU A 243 -17.89 15.22 11.20
CA LEU A 243 -18.61 15.53 12.45
C LEU A 243 -18.43 17.00 12.84
N GLN A 244 -17.20 17.50 12.90
CA GLN A 244 -16.93 18.89 13.28
C GLN A 244 -17.62 19.89 12.36
N MET A 245 -17.57 19.67 11.05
CA MET A 245 -18.22 20.55 10.08
C MET A 245 -19.75 20.53 10.18
N ILE A 246 -20.34 19.34 10.34
CA ILE A 246 -21.79 19.19 10.48
C ILE A 246 -22.28 19.82 11.78
N THR A 247 -21.62 19.53 12.90
CA THR A 247 -21.97 20.10 14.22
C THR A 247 -21.88 21.61 14.20
N LYS A 248 -20.80 22.19 13.66
CA LYS A 248 -20.66 23.65 13.52
C LYS A 248 -21.76 24.25 12.64
N GLY A 249 -22.09 23.59 11.53
CA GLY A 249 -23.19 24.00 10.65
C GLY A 249 -24.54 23.99 11.37
N LEU A 250 -24.81 22.92 12.11
CA LEU A 250 -26.03 22.74 12.90
C LEU A 250 -26.19 23.80 14.00
N GLU A 251 -25.14 24.01 14.80
CA GLU A 251 -25.12 24.99 15.89
C GLU A 251 -25.31 26.42 15.37
N SER A 252 -24.83 26.73 14.16
CA SER A 252 -24.92 28.07 13.58
C SER A 252 -26.35 28.58 13.33
N TYR A 253 -27.35 27.70 13.31
CA TYR A 253 -28.77 28.07 13.24
C TYR A 253 -29.58 27.59 14.45
N GLY A 254 -28.91 27.22 15.55
CA GLY A 254 -29.55 26.84 16.80
C GLY A 254 -29.99 25.38 16.89
N GLY A 255 -29.48 24.49 16.03
CA GLY A 255 -29.68 23.05 16.17
C GLY A 255 -28.72 22.42 17.19
N CYS A 256 -29.12 21.25 17.71
CA CYS A 256 -28.41 20.49 18.72
C CYS A 256 -28.15 19.06 18.25
N THR A 257 -26.98 18.52 18.62
CA THR A 257 -26.67 17.11 18.39
C THR A 257 -27.07 16.30 19.63
N GLU A 258 -28.03 15.38 19.50
CA GLU A 258 -28.50 14.55 20.62
C GLU A 258 -27.45 13.52 21.05
N PHE A 259 -26.85 12.84 20.07
CA PHE A 259 -25.80 11.86 20.30
C PHE A 259 -24.78 11.89 19.16
N GLN A 260 -23.55 11.52 19.51
CA GLN A 260 -22.44 11.38 18.58
C GLN A 260 -21.84 10.00 18.78
N GLU A 261 -21.84 9.19 17.72
CA GLU A 261 -21.43 7.80 17.81
C GLU A 261 -20.35 7.46 16.78
N ILE A 262 -19.27 6.84 17.27
CA ILE A 262 -18.15 6.40 16.44
C ILE A 262 -18.43 4.97 15.97
N LEU A 263 -18.43 4.76 14.66
CA LEU A 263 -18.45 3.45 14.03
C LEU A 263 -17.02 3.02 13.67
N PRO A 264 -16.46 1.98 14.33
CA PRO A 264 -15.12 1.50 14.02
C PRO A 264 -15.01 0.99 12.58
N ILE A 265 -13.83 1.11 11.98
CA ILE A 265 -13.56 0.62 10.61
C ILE A 265 -13.80 -0.89 10.50
N VAL A 266 -13.46 -1.63 11.55
CA VAL A 266 -13.80 -3.05 11.71
C VAL A 266 -14.73 -3.16 12.91
N PRO A 267 -16.05 -3.06 12.71
CA PRO A 267 -16.99 -3.04 13.82
C PRO A 267 -17.16 -4.45 14.41
N SER A 268 -17.18 -4.54 15.74
CA SER A 268 -17.69 -5.72 16.45
C SER A 268 -19.21 -5.64 16.60
N MET A 269 -19.89 -6.78 16.72
CA MET A 269 -21.33 -6.79 17.01
C MET A 269 -21.66 -6.04 18.30
N GLU A 270 -20.78 -6.10 19.30
CA GLU A 270 -20.89 -5.30 20.53
C GLU A 270 -20.91 -3.80 20.23
N SER A 271 -19.98 -3.31 19.41
CA SER A 271 -19.94 -1.90 19.01
C SER A 271 -21.21 -1.48 18.27
N VAL A 272 -21.70 -2.33 17.36
CA VAL A 272 -22.94 -2.08 16.61
C VAL A 272 -24.16 -2.05 17.52
N PHE A 273 -24.30 -3.04 18.42
CA PHE A 273 -25.43 -3.07 19.36
C PHE A 273 -25.41 -1.91 20.34
N ARG A 274 -24.22 -1.45 20.76
CA ARG A 274 -24.08 -0.23 21.56
C ARG A 274 -24.66 0.99 20.84
N ILE A 275 -24.28 1.21 19.58
CA ILE A 275 -24.80 2.32 18.76
C ILE A 275 -26.31 2.19 18.56
N ILE A 276 -26.81 1.00 18.23
CA ILE A 276 -28.27 0.75 18.08
C ILE A 276 -29.01 1.10 19.38
N ASN A 277 -28.46 0.73 20.54
CA ASN A 277 -29.08 1.04 21.82
C ASN A 277 -29.11 2.54 22.12
N VAL A 278 -28.13 3.31 21.66
CA VAL A 278 -28.13 4.78 21.77
C VAL A 278 -29.21 5.37 20.86
N VAL A 279 -29.26 4.94 19.60
CA VAL A 279 -30.28 5.39 18.64
C VAL A 279 -31.70 5.07 19.14
N LYS A 280 -31.94 3.87 19.69
CA LYS A 280 -33.25 3.49 20.23
C LYS A 280 -33.67 4.26 21.49
N LYS A 281 -32.71 4.82 22.24
CA LYS A 281 -32.97 5.61 23.45
C LYS A 281 -33.15 7.09 23.15
N SER A 282 -32.69 7.55 21.99
CA SER A 282 -32.97 8.88 21.47
C SER A 282 -34.47 9.02 21.25
N LYS A 283 -35.02 10.17 21.67
CA LYS A 283 -36.46 10.42 21.65
C LYS A 283 -36.85 11.14 20.36
N ASP A 284 -38.00 10.77 19.80
CA ASP A 284 -38.70 11.53 18.76
C ASP A 284 -39.19 12.90 19.28
#